data_AF-A0A2V9I5T6-F1
#
_entry.id   AF-A0A2V9I5T6-F1
#
_cell.length_a   1.000
_cell.length_b   1.000
_cell.length_c   1.000
_cell.angle_alpha   90.00
_cell.angle_beta   90.00
_cell.angle_gamma   90.00
#
_symmetry.space_group_name_H-M   'P 1'
#
loop_
_entity.id
_entity.type
_entity.pdbx_description
1 polymer ?
#
loop_
_entity_poly.entity_id
_entity_poly.type
_entity_poly.pdbx_seq_one_letter_code
_entity_poly.pdbx_strand_id
1 'polypeptide(L)'
;MLFGHNSNVKAGDTTYHVQTEDRGITNALIDTTVYFHGRVLHRRTNNYFDLLPLSPDTEQALKLRLDEQHHTVVEEIRTGALHLSVPQEENDAARAAAPTPKALLLELINAKTWLTGKRALLQVAVRNRTNQAVQGAKVTARVDGAAQISEYSTETGPFGHAQLEFAMPRLAGAEPALVIEASHGNARGHLRFQLRTKPRVPSAS
;
A
#
# COMPACT_ATOMS: atom_id res chain seq x y z
N MET A 1 -26.42 16.01 25.40
CA MET A 1 -24.95 16.13 25.32
C MET A 1 -24.44 14.87 24.65
N LEU A 2 -23.55 15.01 23.65
CA LEU A 2 -23.03 13.92 22.84
C LEU A 2 -22.16 13.01 23.74
N PHE A 3 -22.74 11.91 24.24
CA PHE A 3 -22.01 10.96 25.05
C PHE A 3 -21.08 10.15 24.14
N GLY A 4 -19.83 10.02 24.57
CA GLY A 4 -18.86 9.18 23.89
C GLY A 4 -17.79 8.72 24.88
N HIS A 5 -17.26 7.54 24.65
CA HIS A 5 -16.15 6.98 25.42
C HIS A 5 -14.86 7.12 24.63
N ASN A 6 -13.78 7.40 25.36
CA ASN A 6 -12.43 7.31 24.83
C ASN A 6 -11.56 6.58 25.85
N SER A 7 -10.98 5.46 25.44
CA SER A 7 -10.17 4.59 26.29
C SER A 7 -8.90 4.16 25.58
N ASN A 8 -7.78 4.20 26.31
CA ASN A 8 -6.52 3.63 25.85
C ASN A 8 -6.42 2.18 26.35
N VAL A 9 -6.36 1.23 25.44
CA VAL A 9 -6.34 -0.21 25.74
C VAL A 9 -4.96 -0.77 25.40
N LYS A 10 -4.31 -1.42 26.35
CA LYS A 10 -3.06 -2.14 26.11
C LYS A 10 -3.35 -3.61 25.82
N ALA A 11 -2.84 -4.13 24.72
CA ALA A 11 -2.83 -5.56 24.43
C ALA A 11 -1.41 -5.96 23.98
N GLY A 12 -0.74 -6.79 24.80
CA GLY A 12 0.70 -7.04 24.66
C GLY A 12 1.52 -5.75 24.84
N ASP A 13 2.46 -5.50 23.92
CA ASP A 13 3.29 -4.30 23.89
C ASP A 13 2.64 -3.11 23.15
N THR A 14 1.43 -3.31 22.61
CA THR A 14 0.73 -2.33 21.76
C THR A 14 -0.37 -1.60 22.53
N THR A 15 -0.42 -0.27 22.40
CA THR A 15 -1.51 0.56 22.94
C THR A 15 -2.44 1.02 21.81
N TYR A 16 -3.73 0.75 21.95
CA TYR A 16 -4.79 1.16 21.04
C TYR A 16 -5.63 2.26 21.67
N HIS A 17 -6.19 3.15 20.85
CA HIS A 17 -7.14 4.15 21.29
C HIS A 17 -8.53 3.77 20.78
N VAL A 18 -9.46 3.50 21.67
CA VAL A 18 -10.83 3.14 21.33
C VAL A 18 -11.73 4.34 21.60
N GLN A 19 -12.37 4.86 20.56
CA GLN A 19 -13.34 5.95 20.65
C GLN A 19 -14.71 5.42 20.27
N THR A 20 -15.75 5.71 21.05
CA THR A 20 -17.14 5.32 20.76
C THR A 20 -18.02 6.54 20.88
N GLU A 21 -18.80 6.83 19.83
CA GLU A 21 -19.62 8.04 19.75
C GLU A 21 -21.02 7.71 19.24
N ASP A 22 -22.02 8.44 19.73
CA ASP A 22 -23.33 8.52 19.10
C ASP A 22 -23.29 9.46 17.88
N ARG A 23 -23.80 9.00 16.73
CA ARG A 23 -23.92 9.78 15.47
C ARG A 23 -25.21 10.59 15.39
N GLY A 24 -25.96 10.67 16.48
CA GLY A 24 -27.16 11.45 16.66
C GLY A 24 -28.43 10.80 16.10
N ILE A 25 -29.57 11.31 16.57
CA ILE A 25 -30.93 10.77 16.34
C ILE A 25 -31.25 10.62 14.84
N THR A 26 -30.74 11.50 13.99
CA THR A 26 -30.96 11.48 12.53
C THR A 26 -30.44 10.20 11.89
N ASN A 27 -29.29 9.71 12.35
CA ASN A 27 -28.67 8.48 11.84
C ASN A 27 -28.99 7.28 12.73
N ALA A 28 -29.22 7.52 14.03
CA ALA A 28 -29.42 6.53 15.07
C ALA A 28 -28.33 5.44 15.10
N LEU A 29 -27.06 5.84 15.04
CA LEU A 29 -25.91 4.94 15.03
C LEU A 29 -24.95 5.20 16.21
N ILE A 30 -24.46 4.13 16.81
CA ILE A 30 -23.32 4.13 17.72
C ILE A 30 -22.10 3.66 16.92
N ASP A 31 -21.06 4.47 16.91
CA ASP A 31 -19.87 4.25 16.10
C ASP A 31 -18.63 4.13 16.99
N THR A 32 -18.04 2.94 17.01
CA THR A 32 -16.78 2.66 17.69
C THR A 32 -15.66 2.60 16.68
N THR A 33 -14.66 3.46 16.84
CA THR A 33 -13.45 3.50 16.02
C THR A 33 -12.23 3.17 16.87
N VAL A 34 -11.42 2.23 16.41
CA VAL A 34 -10.16 1.84 17.04
C VAL A 34 -9.02 2.44 16.24
N TYR A 35 -8.18 3.22 16.92
CA TYR A 35 -7.01 3.87 16.35
C TYR A 35 -5.72 3.25 16.87
N PHE A 36 -4.71 3.26 16.01
CA PHE A 36 -3.32 2.99 16.33
C PHE A 36 -2.44 4.03 15.63
N HIS A 37 -1.67 4.79 16.40
CA HIS A 37 -0.81 5.88 15.88
C HIS A 37 -1.52 6.81 14.86
N GLY A 38 -2.78 7.18 15.14
CA GLY A 38 -3.57 8.06 14.28
C GLY A 38 -4.19 7.39 13.05
N ARG A 39 -4.04 6.07 12.87
CA ARG A 39 -4.67 5.30 11.78
C ARG A 39 -5.85 4.50 12.33
N VAL A 40 -6.95 4.45 11.57
CA VAL A 40 -8.10 3.60 11.90
C VAL A 40 -7.77 2.15 11.57
N LEU A 41 -7.78 1.28 12.58
CA LEU A 41 -7.58 -0.16 12.41
C LEU A 41 -8.89 -0.92 12.32
N HIS A 42 -9.90 -0.46 13.03
CA HIS A 42 -11.20 -1.11 13.08
C HIS A 42 -12.30 -0.10 13.31
N ARG A 43 -13.47 -0.37 12.74
CA ARG A 43 -14.69 0.39 12.96
C ARG A 43 -15.85 -0.58 13.14
N ARG A 44 -16.62 -0.38 14.22
CA ARG A 44 -17.84 -1.11 14.53
C ARG A 44 -18.98 -0.10 14.64
N THR A 45 -20.03 -0.30 13.86
CA THR A 45 -21.19 0.60 13.84
C THR A 45 -22.47 -0.19 14.05
N ASN A 46 -23.22 0.14 15.10
CA ASN A 46 -24.53 -0.47 15.39
C ASN A 46 -25.61 0.62 15.40
N ASN A 47 -26.85 0.24 15.10
CA ASN A 47 -27.98 1.17 15.15
C ASN A 47 -28.78 1.06 16.45
N TYR A 48 -29.55 2.10 16.75
CA TYR A 48 -30.48 2.15 17.89
C TYR A 48 -31.87 2.65 17.50
N PHE A 49 -32.32 2.38 16.27
CA PHE A 49 -33.64 2.80 15.79
C PHE A 49 -34.79 2.31 16.68
N ASP A 50 -34.60 1.19 17.39
CA ASP A 50 -35.53 0.59 18.34
C ASP A 50 -35.73 1.42 19.62
N LEU A 51 -34.80 2.34 19.93
CA LEU A 51 -34.88 3.23 21.08
C LEU A 51 -35.55 4.58 20.75
N LEU A 52 -35.99 4.78 19.49
CA LEU A 52 -36.66 6.00 19.06
C LEU A 52 -38.19 5.91 19.22
N PRO A 53 -38.88 7.01 19.60
CA PRO A 53 -38.32 8.32 19.96
C PRO A 53 -37.67 8.32 21.35
N LEU A 54 -36.62 9.13 21.52
CA LEU A 54 -35.89 9.19 22.79
C LEU A 54 -36.73 9.85 23.90
N SER A 55 -37.10 9.04 24.89
CA SER A 55 -37.55 9.40 26.24
C SER A 55 -36.41 9.22 27.27
N PRO A 56 -36.53 9.75 28.51
CA PRO A 56 -35.50 9.60 29.54
C PRO A 56 -35.09 8.15 29.84
N ASP A 57 -36.01 7.19 29.71
CA ASP A 57 -35.73 5.76 29.88
C ASP A 57 -34.94 5.20 28.69
N THR A 58 -35.33 5.54 27.47
CA THR A 58 -34.61 5.10 26.26
C THR A 58 -33.26 5.79 26.08
N GLU A 59 -33.08 7.01 26.60
CA GLU A 59 -31.78 7.68 26.67
C GLU A 59 -30.82 6.94 27.62
N GLN A 60 -31.33 6.42 28.74
CA GLN A 60 -30.55 5.55 29.63
C GLN A 60 -30.21 4.22 28.94
N ALA A 61 -31.16 3.62 28.22
CA ALA A 61 -30.91 2.41 27.43
C ALA A 61 -29.88 2.65 26.32
N LEU A 62 -29.90 3.81 25.68
CA LEU A 62 -28.92 4.20 24.66
C LEU A 62 -27.52 4.33 25.27
N LYS A 63 -27.41 4.97 26.44
CA LYS A 63 -26.15 5.04 27.18
C LYS A 63 -25.63 3.65 27.51
N LEU A 64 -26.46 2.78 28.09
CA LEU A 64 -26.06 1.41 28.41
C LEU A 64 -25.55 0.67 27.16
N ARG A 65 -26.25 0.79 26.03
CA ARG A 65 -25.84 0.16 24.77
C ARG A 65 -24.51 0.71 24.25
N LEU A 66 -24.29 2.01 24.40
CA LEU A 66 -23.03 2.67 24.02
C LEU A 66 -21.88 2.16 24.90
N ASP A 67 -22.09 2.10 26.21
CA ASP A 67 -21.13 1.58 27.19
C ASP A 67 -20.81 0.10 26.91
N GLU A 68 -21.82 -0.73 26.64
CA GLU A 68 -21.67 -2.16 26.30
C GLU A 68 -20.88 -2.36 25.01
N GLN A 69 -21.20 -1.60 23.96
CA GLN A 69 -20.47 -1.67 22.69
C GLN A 69 -19.01 -1.27 22.89
N HIS A 70 -18.76 -0.21 23.65
CA HIS A 70 -17.41 0.24 23.98
C HIS A 70 -16.64 -0.84 24.75
N HIS A 71 -17.22 -1.35 25.84
CA HIS A 71 -16.59 -2.37 26.68
C HIS A 71 -16.30 -3.66 25.91
N THR A 72 -17.23 -4.10 25.07
CA THR A 72 -17.06 -5.28 24.22
C THR A 72 -15.84 -5.14 23.31
N VAL A 73 -15.71 -3.99 22.61
CA VAL A 73 -14.54 -3.75 21.75
C VAL A 73 -13.25 -3.68 22.56
N VAL A 74 -13.26 -3.03 23.73
CA VAL A 74 -12.10 -2.98 24.63
C VAL A 74 -11.66 -4.38 25.06
N GLU A 75 -12.58 -5.25 25.47
CA GLU A 75 -12.28 -6.62 25.91
C GLU A 75 -11.86 -7.51 24.75
N GLU A 76 -12.47 -7.39 23.55
CA GLU A 76 -12.03 -8.14 22.38
C GLU A 76 -10.60 -7.76 21.95
N ILE A 77 -10.20 -6.49 22.12
CA ILE A 77 -8.81 -6.05 21.91
C ILE A 77 -7.89 -6.66 22.97
N ARG A 78 -8.29 -6.60 24.24
CA ARG A 78 -7.50 -7.09 25.36
C ARG A 78 -7.27 -8.60 25.32
N THR A 79 -8.29 -9.36 24.92
CA THR A 79 -8.25 -10.82 24.79
C THR A 79 -7.64 -11.29 23.48
N GLY A 80 -7.41 -10.39 22.52
CA GLY A 80 -6.92 -10.71 21.18
C GLY A 80 -7.96 -11.38 20.27
N ALA A 81 -9.24 -11.40 20.68
CA ALA A 81 -10.35 -11.90 19.86
C ALA A 81 -10.63 -10.98 18.66
N LEU A 82 -10.39 -9.67 18.81
CA LEU A 82 -10.46 -8.73 17.69
C LEU A 82 -9.15 -8.79 16.89
N HIS A 83 -9.22 -9.32 15.68
CA HIS A 83 -8.09 -9.36 14.77
C HIS A 83 -7.78 -7.95 14.24
N LEU A 84 -7.01 -7.19 15.00
CA LEU A 84 -6.49 -5.89 14.59
C LEU A 84 -5.19 -6.10 13.81
N SER A 85 -5.22 -5.82 12.52
CA SER A 85 -4.01 -5.80 11.68
C SER A 85 -3.20 -4.54 11.99
N VAL A 86 -2.53 -4.53 13.13
CA VAL A 86 -1.48 -3.57 13.41
C VAL A 86 -0.36 -3.80 12.40
N PRO A 87 0.16 -2.77 11.72
CA PRO A 87 1.50 -2.86 11.15
C PRO A 87 2.43 -3.19 12.31
N GLN A 88 2.97 -4.41 12.30
CA GLN A 88 3.86 -4.91 13.34
C GLN A 88 5.17 -4.13 13.25
N GLU A 89 5.20 -2.97 13.88
CA GLU A 89 6.42 -2.26 14.22
C GLU A 89 6.71 -2.62 15.68
N GLU A 90 7.87 -3.23 15.93
CA GLU A 90 8.38 -3.65 17.25
C GLU A 90 8.01 -5.05 17.74
N ASN A 91 8.47 -6.05 16.99
CA ASN A 91 9.35 -7.06 17.60
C ASN A 91 10.58 -7.27 16.71
N ASP A 92 11.31 -6.16 16.50
CA ASP A 92 12.46 -6.03 15.60
C ASP A 92 13.81 -6.36 16.26
N ALA A 93 13.84 -6.95 17.46
CA ALA A 93 15.10 -7.41 18.06
C ALA A 93 15.48 -8.86 17.68
N ALA A 94 14.52 -9.72 17.36
CA ALA A 94 14.77 -11.15 17.11
C ALA A 94 14.52 -11.61 15.65
N ARG A 95 13.95 -10.76 14.79
CA ARG A 95 13.70 -11.08 13.37
C ARG A 95 14.49 -10.22 12.38
N ALA A 96 15.66 -9.77 12.81
CA ALA A 96 16.76 -9.23 11.99
C ALA A 96 17.35 -10.25 10.98
N ALA A 97 16.54 -11.20 10.49
CA ALA A 97 16.90 -12.18 9.48
C ALA A 97 15.82 -12.35 8.39
N ALA A 98 14.79 -11.49 8.33
CA ALA A 98 13.90 -11.41 7.17
C ALA A 98 13.63 -9.93 6.81
N PRO A 99 14.21 -9.43 5.72
CA PRO A 99 14.29 -8.02 5.44
C PRO A 99 13.06 -7.52 4.68
N THR A 100 12.38 -6.50 5.21
CA THR A 100 11.44 -5.67 4.46
C THR A 100 12.16 -5.07 3.24
N PRO A 101 11.55 -5.09 2.04
CA PRO A 101 12.26 -4.61 0.88
C PRO A 101 12.44 -3.10 0.98
N LYS A 102 13.68 -2.66 1.22
CA LYS A 102 14.09 -1.27 1.07
C LYS A 102 13.64 -0.81 -0.33
N ALA A 103 12.68 0.10 -0.44
CA ALA A 103 12.21 0.51 -1.76
C ALA A 103 13.35 1.19 -2.51
N LEU A 104 13.78 0.63 -3.65
CA LEU A 104 14.70 1.29 -4.57
C LEU A 104 13.90 2.29 -5.40
N LEU A 105 14.43 3.50 -5.52
CA LEU A 105 13.92 4.49 -6.45
C LEU A 105 14.59 4.23 -7.80
N LEU A 106 13.81 3.87 -8.81
CA LEU A 106 14.30 3.72 -10.17
C LEU A 106 13.87 4.95 -10.95
N GLU A 107 14.79 5.48 -11.73
CA GLU A 107 14.53 6.59 -12.64
C GLU A 107 15.10 6.24 -14.01
N LEU A 108 14.27 6.32 -15.06
CA LEU A 108 14.72 6.16 -16.43
C LEU A 108 15.22 7.52 -16.95
N ILE A 109 16.54 7.70 -16.98
CA ILE A 109 17.20 8.96 -17.36
C ILE A 109 16.81 9.38 -18.78
N ASN A 110 16.66 8.40 -19.67
CA ASN A 110 16.34 8.63 -21.08
C ASN A 110 14.89 8.28 -21.44
N ALA A 111 13.93 8.52 -20.54
CA ALA A 111 12.52 8.17 -20.73
C ALA A 111 11.85 8.69 -22.03
N LYS A 112 12.46 9.66 -22.72
CA LYS A 112 11.97 10.18 -24.02
C LYS A 112 12.64 9.54 -25.25
N THR A 113 13.83 8.98 -25.10
CA THR A 113 14.68 8.50 -26.21
C THR A 113 15.11 7.04 -26.05
N TRP A 114 14.55 6.35 -25.06
CA TRP A 114 14.92 4.97 -24.74
C TRP A 114 14.56 3.96 -25.84
N LEU A 115 13.60 4.27 -26.73
CA LEU A 115 13.27 3.44 -27.88
C LEU A 115 13.49 4.23 -29.16
N THR A 116 14.48 3.81 -29.96
CA THR A 116 14.76 4.41 -31.28
C THR A 116 14.64 3.33 -32.35
N GLY A 117 13.58 3.40 -33.15
CA GLY A 117 13.29 2.42 -34.19
C GLY A 117 13.03 1.03 -33.61
N LYS A 118 13.98 0.10 -33.78
CA LYS A 118 13.93 -1.27 -33.26
C LYS A 118 14.93 -1.54 -32.12
N ARG A 119 15.68 -0.52 -31.67
CA ARG A 119 16.67 -0.66 -30.59
C ARG A 119 16.15 0.06 -29.35
N ALA A 120 16.08 -0.67 -28.24
CA ALA A 120 15.80 -0.12 -26.93
C ALA A 120 17.12 0.04 -26.17
N LEU A 121 17.42 1.26 -25.75
CA LEU A 121 18.52 1.62 -24.88
C LEU A 121 17.92 2.18 -23.60
N LEU A 122 17.96 1.45 -22.50
CA LEU A 122 17.44 1.90 -21.21
C LEU A 122 18.61 2.39 -20.35
N GLN A 123 18.56 3.65 -19.90
CA GLN A 123 19.50 4.19 -18.93
C GLN A 123 18.78 4.41 -17.60
N VAL A 124 18.99 3.48 -16.67
CA VAL A 124 18.28 3.44 -15.39
C VAL A 124 19.22 3.92 -14.29
N ALA A 125 18.83 4.97 -13.57
CA ALA A 125 19.43 5.33 -12.30
C ALA A 125 18.70 4.61 -11.16
N VAL A 126 19.44 3.88 -10.34
CA VAL A 126 18.94 3.24 -9.14
C VAL A 126 19.47 3.99 -7.94
N ARG A 127 18.54 4.52 -7.15
CA ARG A 127 18.82 5.27 -5.93
C ARG A 127 18.12 4.61 -4.75
N ASN A 128 18.64 4.82 -3.56
CA ASN A 128 17.95 4.44 -2.33
C ASN A 128 16.98 5.55 -1.88
N ARG A 129 16.25 5.31 -0.79
CA ARG A 129 15.33 6.31 -0.19
C ARG A 129 16.02 7.60 0.27
N THR A 130 17.32 7.57 0.53
CA THR A 130 18.13 8.76 0.88
C THR A 130 18.73 9.43 -0.35
N ASN A 131 18.24 9.11 -1.55
CA ASN A 131 18.67 9.65 -2.85
C ASN A 131 20.15 9.35 -3.19
N GLN A 132 20.77 8.36 -2.55
CA GLN A 132 22.13 7.93 -2.84
C GLN A 132 22.11 6.84 -3.91
N ALA A 133 23.09 6.89 -4.82
CA ALA A 133 23.31 5.89 -5.85
C ALA A 133 23.60 4.51 -5.26
N VAL A 134 22.95 3.48 -5.80
CA VAL A 134 23.12 2.09 -5.35
C VAL A 134 23.94 1.35 -6.40
N GLN A 135 25.19 1.02 -6.08
CA GLN A 135 26.06 0.16 -6.89
C GLN A 135 25.70 -1.32 -6.70
N GLY A 136 25.84 -2.14 -7.75
CA GLY A 136 25.62 -3.59 -7.70
C GLY A 136 24.13 -3.99 -7.66
N ALA A 137 23.22 -3.07 -7.90
CA ALA A 137 21.79 -3.37 -8.02
C ALA A 137 21.53 -4.10 -9.34
N LYS A 138 20.94 -5.29 -9.27
CA LYS A 138 20.49 -6.06 -10.43
C LYS A 138 19.24 -5.42 -11.01
N VAL A 139 19.37 -4.84 -12.20
CA VAL A 139 18.29 -4.25 -13.00
C VAL A 139 17.89 -5.22 -14.09
N THR A 140 16.60 -5.51 -14.21
CA THR A 140 16.03 -6.46 -15.14
C THR A 140 14.92 -5.76 -15.94
N ALA A 141 15.02 -5.77 -17.27
CA ALA A 141 14.01 -5.27 -18.18
C ALA A 141 13.32 -6.42 -18.88
N ARG A 142 11.99 -6.45 -18.82
CA ARG A 142 11.12 -7.43 -19.45
C ARG A 142 10.08 -6.71 -20.30
N VAL A 143 9.85 -7.22 -21.51
CA VAL A 143 8.76 -6.73 -22.35
C VAL A 143 7.58 -7.69 -22.24
N ASP A 144 6.49 -7.20 -21.67
CA ASP A 144 5.22 -7.90 -21.62
C ASP A 144 4.42 -7.68 -22.92
N GLY A 145 3.65 -8.69 -23.34
CA GLY A 145 2.92 -8.67 -24.61
C GLY A 145 3.78 -8.86 -25.88
N ALA A 146 5.05 -9.26 -25.73
CA ALA A 146 5.88 -9.71 -26.84
C ALA A 146 5.58 -11.17 -27.21
N ALA A 147 5.74 -11.54 -28.47
CA ALA A 147 5.57 -12.93 -28.94
C ALA A 147 6.60 -13.90 -28.32
N GLN A 148 7.73 -13.37 -27.85
CA GLN A 148 8.78 -14.11 -27.16
C GLN A 148 9.06 -13.39 -25.83
N ILE A 149 9.08 -14.15 -24.73
CA ILE A 149 9.44 -13.63 -23.42
C ILE A 149 10.95 -13.32 -23.47
N SER A 150 11.27 -12.02 -23.48
CA SER A 150 12.66 -11.54 -23.43
C SER A 150 12.88 -10.80 -22.12
N GLU A 151 13.79 -11.33 -21.31
CA GLU A 151 14.27 -10.74 -20.06
C GLU A 151 15.74 -10.37 -20.23
N TYR A 152 16.08 -9.11 -19.96
CA TYR A 152 17.44 -8.58 -20.03
C TYR A 152 17.85 -8.09 -18.66
N SER A 153 18.97 -8.56 -18.12
CA SER A 153 19.43 -8.16 -16.79
C SER A 153 20.85 -7.58 -16.84
N THR A 154 21.12 -6.58 -16.02
CA THR A 154 22.42 -5.95 -15.84
C THR A 154 22.58 -5.50 -14.39
N GLU A 155 23.78 -5.11 -13.98
CA GLU A 155 24.04 -4.58 -12.65
C GLU A 155 24.40 -3.09 -12.73
N THR A 156 24.06 -2.32 -11.70
CA THR A 156 24.43 -0.90 -11.64
C THR A 156 25.90 -0.72 -11.34
N GLY A 157 26.52 0.22 -12.03
CA GLY A 157 27.90 0.63 -11.79
C GLY A 157 28.08 1.46 -10.50
N PRO A 158 29.30 1.96 -10.25
CA PRO A 158 29.64 2.73 -9.03
C PRO A 158 28.84 4.03 -8.85
N PHE A 159 28.25 4.55 -9.92
CA PHE A 159 27.37 5.72 -9.89
C PHE A 159 25.87 5.38 -9.77
N GLY A 160 25.52 4.10 -9.54
CA GLY A 160 24.13 3.65 -9.47
C GLY A 160 23.40 3.71 -10.81
N HIS A 161 24.15 3.73 -11.91
CA HIS A 161 23.60 3.72 -13.27
C HIS A 161 23.73 2.33 -13.90
N ALA A 162 22.66 1.88 -14.52
CA ALA A 162 22.60 0.66 -15.31
C ALA A 162 22.19 1.02 -16.73
N GLN A 163 22.87 0.43 -17.72
CA GLN A 163 22.53 0.54 -19.12
C GLN A 163 22.14 -0.84 -19.65
N LEU A 164 20.93 -0.95 -20.20
CA LEU A 164 20.46 -2.14 -20.90
C LEU A 164 20.23 -1.81 -22.35
N GLU A 165 20.81 -2.58 -23.24
CA GLU A 165 20.61 -2.45 -24.68
C GLU A 165 20.09 -3.75 -25.26
N PHE A 166 18.95 -3.68 -25.94
CA PHE A 166 18.35 -4.83 -26.60
C PHE A 166 17.56 -4.44 -27.84
N ALA A 167 17.38 -5.40 -28.75
CA ALA A 167 16.47 -5.25 -29.88
C ALA A 167 15.03 -5.44 -29.40
N MET A 168 14.12 -4.55 -29.81
CA MET A 168 12.73 -4.60 -29.41
C MET A 168 12.06 -5.86 -30.00
N PRO A 169 11.56 -6.80 -29.17
CA PRO A 169 10.88 -7.98 -29.67
C PRO A 169 9.57 -7.61 -30.37
N ARG A 170 9.08 -8.49 -31.26
CA ARG A 170 7.80 -8.27 -31.95
C ARG A 170 6.66 -8.31 -30.94
N LEU A 171 5.92 -7.22 -30.86
CA LEU A 171 4.74 -7.07 -30.01
C LEU A 171 3.56 -7.80 -30.67
N ALA A 172 2.90 -8.69 -29.93
CA ALA A 172 1.75 -9.47 -30.40
C ALA A 172 0.53 -9.38 -29.46
N GLY A 173 0.74 -8.94 -28.21
CA GLY A 173 -0.32 -8.71 -27.23
C GLY A 173 -1.05 -7.39 -27.45
N ALA A 174 -2.27 -7.31 -26.91
CA ALA A 174 -3.15 -6.14 -27.00
C ALA A 174 -2.60 -4.91 -26.23
N GLU A 175 -1.85 -5.14 -25.16
CA GLU A 175 -1.31 -4.08 -24.30
C GLU A 175 0.17 -4.33 -23.97
N PRO A 176 1.09 -4.12 -24.92
CA PRO A 176 2.50 -4.35 -24.67
C PRO A 176 3.03 -3.34 -23.64
N ALA A 177 3.82 -3.81 -22.68
CA ALA A 177 4.38 -2.96 -21.62
C ALA A 177 5.83 -3.32 -21.37
N LEU A 178 6.69 -2.32 -21.23
CA LEU A 178 8.04 -2.50 -20.73
C LEU A 178 8.01 -2.42 -19.20
N VAL A 179 8.45 -3.49 -18.55
CA VAL A 179 8.62 -3.56 -17.11
C VAL A 179 10.12 -3.57 -16.80
N ILE A 180 10.57 -2.65 -15.97
CA ILE A 180 11.94 -2.56 -15.49
C ILE A 180 11.89 -2.78 -13.99
N GLU A 181 12.61 -3.76 -13.48
CA GLU A 181 12.70 -4.09 -12.08
C GLU A 181 14.15 -3.94 -11.63
N ALA A 182 14.38 -3.37 -10.45
CA ALA A 182 15.70 -3.35 -9.84
C ALA A 182 15.63 -4.00 -8.47
N SER A 183 16.64 -4.80 -8.16
CA SER A 183 16.79 -5.47 -6.89
C SER A 183 18.22 -5.35 -6.40
N HIS A 184 18.42 -5.01 -5.13
CA HIS A 184 19.73 -4.91 -4.50
C HIS A 184 19.66 -5.47 -3.08
N GLY A 185 20.16 -6.69 -2.91
CA GLY A 185 19.94 -7.49 -1.70
C GLY A 185 18.44 -7.62 -1.44
N ASN A 186 17.97 -6.93 -0.40
CA ASN A 186 16.56 -6.93 -0.01
C ASN A 186 15.77 -5.80 -0.64
N ALA A 187 16.47 -4.78 -1.14
CA ALA A 187 15.87 -3.62 -1.72
C ALA A 187 15.27 -3.95 -3.09
N ARG A 188 14.05 -3.48 -3.39
CA ARG A 188 13.40 -3.69 -4.69
C ARG A 188 12.67 -2.44 -5.16
N GLY A 189 12.58 -2.25 -6.46
CA GLY A 189 11.72 -1.24 -7.08
C GLY A 189 11.42 -1.64 -8.52
N HIS A 190 10.33 -1.10 -9.08
CA HIS A 190 9.96 -1.36 -10.45
C HIS A 190 9.41 -0.11 -11.14
N LEU A 191 9.53 -0.07 -12.46
CA LEU A 191 8.92 0.89 -13.36
C LEU A 191 8.17 0.13 -14.43
N ARG A 192 6.96 0.57 -14.75
CA ARG A 192 6.18 0.03 -15.85
C ARG A 192 5.86 1.15 -16.85
N PHE A 193 6.25 0.95 -18.09
CA PHE A 193 5.96 1.84 -19.21
C PHE A 193 5.01 1.14 -20.17
N GLN A 194 3.81 1.69 -20.37
CA GLN A 194 2.91 1.19 -21.40
C GLN A 194 3.43 1.56 -22.80
N LEU A 195 3.57 0.56 -23.66
CA LEU A 195 3.97 0.76 -25.05
C LEU A 195 2.69 0.95 -25.86
N ARG A 196 2.41 2.20 -26.23
CA ARG A 196 1.30 2.47 -27.15
C ARG A 196 1.72 2.09 -28.56
N THR A 197 1.08 1.08 -29.14
CA THR A 197 1.08 0.91 -30.59
C THR A 197 0.33 2.10 -31.18
N LYS A 198 1.04 3.00 -31.86
CA LYS A 198 0.40 4.11 -32.58
C LYS A 198 -0.59 3.48 -33.56
N PRO A 199 -1.89 3.80 -33.52
CA PRO A 199 -2.81 3.31 -34.53
C PRO A 199 -2.31 3.81 -35.89
N ARG A 200 -2.12 2.91 -36.84
CA ARG A 200 -2.00 3.28 -38.25
C ARG A 200 -3.33 3.91 -38.63
N VAL A 201 -3.40 5.24 -38.63
CA VAL A 201 -4.41 5.95 -39.39
C VAL A 201 -4.23 5.53 -40.85
N PRO A 202 -5.22 4.91 -41.50
CA PRO A 202 -5.18 4.74 -42.93
C PRO A 202 -5.25 6.15 -43.55
N SER A 203 -4.19 6.55 -44.25
CA SER A 203 -4.30 7.61 -45.24
C SER A 203 -5.25 7.11 -46.31
N ALA A 204 -6.49 7.59 -46.29
CA ALA A 204 -7.39 7.48 -47.41
C ALA A 204 -6.92 8.46 -48.49
N SER A 205 -6.52 7.90 -49.63
CA SER A 205 -6.38 8.60 -50.92
C SER A 205 -7.74 8.97 -51.48
#